data_AF-A0A661LQ49-F1
#
_entry.id   AF-A0A661LQ49-F1
#
_cell.length_a   1.000
_cell.length_b   1.000
_cell.length_c   1.000
_cell.angle_alpha   90.00
_cell.angle_beta   90.00
_cell.angle_gamma   90.00
#
_symmetry.space_group_name_H-M   'P 1'
#
loop_
_entity.id
_entity.type
_entity.pdbx_description
1 polymer ?
#
loop_
_entity_poly.entity_id
_entity_poly.type
_entity_poly.pdbx_seq_one_letter_code
_entity_poly.pdbx_strand_id
1 'polypeptide(L)' 'MAKVFATNMAMEVTSNCVQVMGSYGYSKEYPVEKYMRDAKIVQIYLGPNEMLQ' A
#
# COMPACT_ATOMS: atom_id res chain seq x y z
N MET A 1 -12.44 -2.99 12.00
CA MET A 1 -12.18 -4.26 11.28
C MET A 1 -12.16 -4.15 9.75
N ALA A 2 -13.25 -3.83 9.04
CA ALA A 2 -13.24 -3.79 7.56
C ALA A 2 -12.15 -2.88 6.95
N LYS A 3 -11.98 -1.66 7.50
CA LYS A 3 -10.91 -0.74 7.10
C LYS A 3 -9.53 -1.38 7.25
N VAL A 4 -9.19 -1.86 8.45
CA VAL A 4 -7.87 -2.43 8.79
C VAL A 4 -7.53 -3.58 7.84
N PHE A 5 -8.48 -4.47 7.56
CA PHE A 5 -8.30 -5.56 6.61
C PHE A 5 -8.01 -5.04 5.20
N ALA A 6 -8.86 -4.15 4.68
CA ALA A 6 -8.74 -3.65 3.31
C ALA A 6 -7.43 -2.87 3.10
N THR A 7 -7.03 -2.05 4.06
CA THR A 7 -5.83 -1.21 3.94
C THR A 7 -4.53 -2.02 4.14
N ASN A 8 -4.54 -3.04 5.00
CA ASN A 8 -3.42 -3.97 5.11
C ASN A 8 -3.25 -4.80 3.83
N MET A 9 -4.35 -5.32 3.29
CA MET A 9 -4.33 -6.06 2.02
C MET A 9 -3.83 -5.19 0.86
N ALA A 10 -4.28 -3.93 0.78
CA ALA A 10 -3.82 -3.01 -0.25
C ALA A 10 -2.29 -2.77 -0.16
N MET A 11 -1.74 -2.61 1.04
CA MET A 11 -0.30 -2.48 1.24
C MET A 11 0.47 -3.74 0.86
N GLU A 12 -0.02 -4.91 1.27
CA GLU A 12 0.62 -6.19 0.94
C GLU A 12 0.69 -6.40 -0.57
N VAL A 13 -0.44 -6.26 -1.27
CA VAL A 13 -0.51 -6.46 -2.72
C VAL A 13 0.38 -5.47 -3.46
N THR A 14 0.32 -4.19 -3.12
CA THR A 14 1.14 -3.17 -3.81
C THR A 14 2.64 -3.34 -3.56
N SER A 15 3.02 -3.73 -2.33
CA SER A 15 4.42 -4.08 -2.01
C SER A 15 4.90 -5.29 -2.81
N ASN A 16 4.07 -6.34 -2.91
CA ASN A 16 4.39 -7.52 -3.72
C ASN A 16 4.52 -7.17 -5.21
N CYS A 17 3.67 -6.28 -5.74
CA CYS A 17 3.77 -5.82 -7.12
C CYS A 17 5.09 -5.08 -7.39
N VAL A 18 5.52 -4.19 -6.50
CA VAL A 18 6.83 -3.52 -6.59
C VAL A 18 7.95 -4.55 -6.61
N GLN A 19 7.90 -5.54 -5.72
CA GLN A 19 8.90 -6.60 -5.62
C GLN A 19 8.98 -7.46 -6.88
N VAL A 20 7.85 -7.83 -7.47
CA VAL A 20 7.77 -8.62 -8.72
C VAL A 20 8.34 -7.83 -9.91
N MET A 21 8.10 -6.52 -9.97
CA MET A 21 8.59 -5.66 -11.05
C MET A 21 10.05 -5.23 -10.87
N GLY A 22 10.67 -5.48 -9.71
CA GLY A 22 12.04 -5.07 -9.40
C GLY A 22 12.22 -3.55 -9.46
N SER A 23 13.33 -3.08 -10.04
CA SER A 23 13.63 -1.64 -10.14
C SER A 23 12.58 -0.86 -10.94
N TYR A 24 11.96 -1.49 -11.95
CA TYR A 24 10.86 -0.87 -12.70
C TYR A 24 9.63 -0.63 -11.83
N GLY A 25 9.41 -1.47 -10.81
CA GLY A 25 8.36 -1.27 -9.82
C GLY A 25 8.58 -0.07 -8.90
N TYR A 26 9.83 0.42 -8.81
CA TYR A 26 10.19 1.61 -8.04
C TYR A 26 10.42 2.85 -8.92
N SER A 27 10.37 2.68 -10.24
CA SER A 27 10.45 3.77 -11.22
C SER A 27 9.12 4.51 -11.33
N LYS A 28 9.17 5.82 -11.55
CA LYS A 28 7.98 6.64 -11.84
C LYS A 28 7.40 6.42 -13.24
N GLU A 29 8.07 5.62 -14.07
CA GLU A 29 7.59 5.22 -15.39
C GLU A 29 6.32 4.36 -15.30
N TYR A 30 6.22 3.54 -14.25
CA TYR A 30 5.04 2.72 -13.97
C TYR A 30 4.35 3.18 -12.68
N PRO A 31 3.01 3.18 -12.61
CA PRO A 31 2.29 3.76 -11.49
C PRO A 31 2.34 2.91 -10.20
N VAL A 32 2.98 1.75 -10.22
CA VAL A 32 2.94 0.79 -9.11
C VAL A 32 3.60 1.35 -7.84
N GLU A 33 4.68 2.12 -7.98
CA GLU A 33 5.31 2.83 -6.85
C GLU A 33 4.34 3.81 -6.19
N LYS A 34 3.54 4.50 -7.02
CA LYS A 34 2.54 5.46 -6.57
C LYS A 34 1.44 4.73 -5.80
N TYR A 35 0.97 3.59 -6.29
CA TYR A 35 -0.05 2.80 -5.59
C TYR A 35 0.42 2.31 -4.23
N MET A 36 1.68 1.88 -4.11
CA MET A 36 2.27 1.50 -2.81
C MET A 36 2.31 2.69 -1.83
N ARG A 37 2.75 3.87 -2.29
CA ARG A 37 2.74 5.09 -1.46
C ARG A 37 1.33 5.51 -1.06
N ASP A 38 0.38 5.43 -1.99
CA ASP A 38 -1.01 5.80 -1.75
C ASP A 38 -1.68 4.80 -0.78
N ALA A 39 -1.39 3.51 -0.88
CA ALA A 39 -1.89 2.52 0.07
C ALA A 39 -1.44 2.81 1.52
N LYS A 40 -0.23 3.36 1.69
CA LYS A 40 0.30 3.68 3.02
C LYS A 40 -0.45 4.83 3.68
N ILE A 41 -0.81 5.86 2.92
CA ILE A 41 -1.58 6.97 3.50
C ILE A 41 -2.95 6.50 3.98
N VAL A 42 -3.61 5.56 3.28
CA VAL A 42 -4.93 5.06 3.69
C VAL A 42 -4.89 4.25 4.99
N GLN A 43 -3.77 3.59 5.32
CA GLN A 43 -3.59 2.95 6.64
C GLN A 43 -3.57 3.97 7.80
N ILE A 44 -3.18 5.22 7.54
CA ILE A 44 -3.01 6.28 8.55
C ILE A 44 -4.23 7.21 8.56
N TYR A 45 -4.76 7.48 7.37
CA TYR A 45 -5.87 8.40 7.17
C TYR A 45 -7.13 7.88 7.90
N LEU A 46 -7.83 8.79 8.58
CA LEU A 46 -9.00 8.48 9.43
C LEU A 46 -8.67 7.54 10.60
N GLY A 47 -7.46 7.66 11.17
CA GLY A 47 -7.01 6.92 12.36
C GLY A 47 -6.07 5.78 12.00
N PRO A 48 -4.89 5.66 12.63
CA PRO A 48 -3.96 4.56 12.37
C PRO A 48 -4.62 3.19 12.57
N ASN A 49 -4.29 2.23 11.70
CA ASN A 49 -4.85 0.87 11.77
C ASN A 49 -4.63 0.22 13.15
N GLU A 50 -3.51 0.48 13.79
CA GLU A 50 -3.12 -0.01 15.11
C GLU A 50 -4.05 0.46 16.23
N MET A 51 -4.72 1.60 16.06
CA MET A 51 -5.73 2.10 17.00
C MET A 51 -7.12 1.48 16.76
N LEU A 52 -7.31 0.82 15.62
CA LEU A 52 -8.59 0.24 15.18
C LEU A 52 -8.57 -1.30 15.21
N GLN A 53 -7.47 -1.88 15.74
CA GLN A 53 -7.34 -3.31 16.00
C GLN A 53 -8.14 -3.74 17.23
#